data_AF-A0A842UH36-F1
#
_entry.id   AF-A0A842UH36-F1
#
_cell.length_a   1.000
_cell.length_b   1.000
_cell.length_c   1.000
_cell.angle_alpha   90.00
_cell.angle_beta   90.00
_cell.angle_gamma   90.00
#
_symmetry.space_group_name_H-M   'P 1'
#
loop_
_entity.id
_entity.type
_entity.pdbx_description
1 polymer ?
#
loop_
_entity_poly.entity_id
_entity_poly.type
_entity_poly.pdbx_seq_one_letter_code
_entity_poly.pdbx_strand_id
1 'polypeptide(L)'
;MMDREDEEKIVEYYKKTLREDAKEGKTLADAYRHIKNHKTQGYTTRLFLVDWEGYFNENKCPVCGKTITLKETQYLCEKCGYTMDADLYERARKQYEEKKVKQEKAAEKERQLHKQGYTQKKLDELYEKAVKETVKEEEDESR
;
A
#
# COMPACT_ATOMS: atom_id res chain seq x y z
N MET A 1 -18.80 22.92 -21.61
CA MET A 1 -18.03 21.84 -22.26
C MET A 1 -16.86 21.56 -21.35
N MET A 2 -16.65 20.32 -20.91
CA MET A 2 -15.44 19.98 -20.15
C MET A 2 -14.27 19.87 -21.13
N ASP A 3 -13.13 20.46 -20.80
CA ASP A 3 -11.98 20.52 -21.69
C ASP A 3 -11.21 19.20 -21.68
N ARG A 4 -10.90 18.69 -22.87
CA ARG A 4 -10.15 17.44 -23.09
C ARG A 4 -8.78 17.44 -22.39
N GLU A 5 -8.19 18.61 -22.21
CA GLU A 5 -6.93 18.80 -21.49
C GLU A 5 -7.05 18.47 -19.99
N ASP A 6 -8.23 18.64 -19.39
CA ASP A 6 -8.43 18.31 -17.97
C ASP A 6 -8.63 16.80 -17.76
N GLU A 7 -9.27 16.11 -18.71
CA GLU A 7 -9.38 14.65 -18.70
C GLU A 7 -8.00 13.98 -18.82
N GLU A 8 -7.12 14.50 -19.67
CA GLU A 8 -5.76 13.99 -19.83
C GLU A 8 -4.92 14.17 -18.57
N LYS A 9 -5.04 15.30 -17.86
CA LYS A 9 -4.39 15.51 -16.56
C LYS A 9 -4.88 14.53 -15.49
N ILE A 10 -6.16 14.18 -15.49
CA ILE A 10 -6.74 13.20 -14.56
C ILE A 10 -6.21 11.80 -14.86
N VAL A 11 -6.14 11.42 -16.15
CA VAL A 11 -5.56 10.13 -16.58
C VAL A 11 -4.10 10.04 -16.18
N GLU A 12 -3.29 11.06 -16.44
CA GLU A 12 -1.86 11.07 -16.04
C GLU A 12 -1.68 11.00 -14.52
N TYR A 13 -2.56 11.65 -13.74
CA TYR A 13 -2.58 11.49 -12.28
C TYR A 13 -2.84 10.03 -11.87
N TYR A 14 -3.81 9.35 -12.48
CA TYR A 14 -4.09 7.94 -12.17
C TYR A 14 -2.95 7.02 -12.63
N LYS A 15 -2.37 7.23 -13.81
CA LYS A 15 -1.20 6.47 -14.29
C LYS A 15 -0.02 6.57 -13.34
N LYS A 16 0.31 7.79 -12.88
CA LYS A 16 1.36 7.99 -11.88
C LYS A 16 1.07 7.21 -10.60
N THR A 17 -0.17 7.27 -10.10
CA THR A 17 -0.59 6.57 -8.89
C THR A 17 -0.45 5.05 -9.04
N LEU A 18 -0.89 4.49 -10.18
CA LEU A 18 -0.79 3.06 -10.47
C LEU A 18 0.67 2.56 -10.51
N ARG A 19 1.57 3.32 -11.15
CA ARG A 19 3.00 2.97 -11.23
C ARG A 19 3.69 3.03 -9.86
N GLU A 20 3.33 4.00 -9.04
CA GLU A 20 3.84 4.09 -7.66
C GLU A 20 3.33 2.93 -6.81
N ASP A 21 2.03 2.62 -6.87
CA ASP A 21 1.42 1.50 -6.16
C ASP A 21 2.05 0.15 -6.54
N ALA A 22 2.39 -0.06 -7.81
CA ALA A 22 3.06 -1.29 -8.28
C ALA A 22 4.47 -1.46 -7.68
N LYS A 23 5.24 -0.37 -7.58
CA LYS A 23 6.58 -0.37 -6.96
C LYS A 23 6.50 -0.58 -5.45
N GLU A 24 5.57 0.13 -4.81
CA GLU A 24 5.36 0.10 -3.38
C GLU A 24 4.84 -1.28 -2.94
N GLY A 25 3.87 -1.86 -3.65
CA GLY A 25 3.23 -3.12 -3.30
C GLY A 25 4.17 -4.28 -2.94
N LYS A 26 5.41 -4.29 -3.44
CA LYS A 26 6.41 -5.32 -3.15
C LYS A 26 6.89 -5.34 -1.70
N THR A 27 7.17 -4.19 -1.08
CA THR A 27 7.81 -4.16 0.25
C THR A 27 6.83 -4.51 1.37
N LEU A 28 5.62 -3.95 1.39
CA LEU A 28 4.55 -4.38 2.30
C LEU A 28 4.13 -5.83 2.09
N ALA A 29 4.14 -6.32 0.84
CA ALA A 29 3.85 -7.74 0.55
C ALA A 29 4.95 -8.66 1.10
N ASP A 30 6.21 -8.25 1.06
CA ASP A 30 7.32 -9.01 1.64
C ASP A 30 7.25 -9.05 3.16
N ALA A 31 6.96 -7.92 3.82
CA ALA A 31 6.71 -7.88 5.26
C ALA A 31 5.49 -8.75 5.64
N TYR A 32 4.42 -8.71 4.86
CA TYR A 32 3.24 -9.55 5.05
C TYR A 32 3.58 -11.03 4.91
N ARG A 33 4.36 -11.41 3.89
CA ARG A 33 4.80 -12.78 3.67
C ARG A 33 5.64 -13.28 4.85
N HIS A 34 6.53 -12.45 5.38
CA HIS A 34 7.31 -12.75 6.57
C HIS A 34 6.41 -13.06 7.78
N ILE A 35 5.45 -12.16 8.07
CA ILE A 35 4.47 -12.34 9.15
C ILE A 35 3.66 -13.62 8.97
N LYS A 36 3.19 -13.87 7.74
CA LYS A 36 2.40 -15.06 7.40
C LYS A 36 3.18 -16.35 7.64
N ASN A 37 4.43 -16.41 7.18
CA ASN A 37 5.29 -17.59 7.34
C ASN A 37 5.50 -17.93 8.81
N HIS A 38 5.72 -16.92 9.65
CA HIS A 38 5.85 -17.12 11.10
C HIS A 38 4.56 -17.63 11.74
N LYS A 39 3.38 -17.10 11.35
CA LYS A 39 2.08 -17.61 11.82
C LYS A 39 1.82 -19.05 11.42
N THR A 40 2.18 -19.44 10.20
CA THR A 40 2.00 -20.81 9.70
C THR A 40 2.93 -21.84 10.36
N GLN A 41 4.03 -21.40 10.97
CA GLN A 41 5.00 -22.27 11.64
C GLN A 41 4.70 -22.51 13.14
N GLY A 42 3.82 -21.72 13.77
CA GLY A 42 3.66 -21.76 15.23
C GLY A 42 2.24 -21.79 15.77
N TYR A 43 1.30 -20.99 15.25
CA TYR A 43 0.03 -20.76 15.98
C TYR A 43 -1.12 -20.36 15.04
N THR A 44 -2.13 -21.24 15.00
CA THR A 44 -3.55 -21.05 14.64
C THR A 44 -3.89 -20.17 13.42
N THR A 45 -4.44 -20.84 12.40
CA THR A 45 -5.06 -20.31 11.17
C THR A 45 -6.39 -19.59 11.43
N ARG A 46 -6.36 -18.35 11.95
CA ARG A 46 -7.52 -17.43 11.87
C ARG A 46 -7.17 -16.17 11.08
N LEU A 47 -8.01 -15.92 10.06
CA LEU A 47 -8.15 -14.73 9.20
C LEU A 47 -6.93 -13.77 9.17
N PHE A 48 -6.19 -13.81 8.06
CA PHE A 48 -4.91 -13.13 7.84
C PHE A 48 -5.04 -11.61 7.57
N LEU A 49 -5.65 -10.87 8.48
CA LEU A 49 -5.53 -9.42 8.51
C LEU A 49 -4.38 -9.05 9.45
N VAL A 50 -3.36 -8.40 8.89
CA VAL A 50 -2.28 -7.77 9.66
C VAL A 50 -2.80 -6.39 10.06
N ASP A 51 -2.88 -6.16 11.37
CA ASP A 51 -3.08 -4.83 11.91
C ASP A 51 -1.77 -4.04 11.76
N TRP A 52 -1.63 -3.36 10.62
CA TRP A 52 -0.44 -2.58 10.29
C TRP A 52 -0.25 -1.37 11.18
N GLU A 53 -1.36 -0.74 11.61
CA GLU A 53 -1.31 0.41 12.52
C GLU A 53 -0.77 -0.02 13.88
N GLY A 54 -1.34 -1.09 14.46
CA GLY A 54 -0.81 -1.68 15.67
C GLY A 54 0.65 -2.14 15.51
N TYR A 55 0.99 -2.73 14.36
CA TYR A 55 2.35 -3.24 14.11
C TYR A 55 3.42 -2.15 14.05
N PHE A 56 3.15 -1.06 13.33
CA PHE A 56 4.13 -0.01 13.05
C PHE A 56 4.08 1.15 14.06
N ASN A 57 2.89 1.56 14.49
CA ASN A 57 2.74 2.76 15.33
C ASN A 57 2.72 2.41 16.81
N GLU A 58 2.20 1.23 17.16
CA GLU A 58 2.06 0.79 18.55
C GLU A 58 3.09 -0.29 18.93
N ASN A 59 3.99 -0.65 18.00
CA ASN A 59 4.98 -1.71 18.17
C ASN A 59 4.34 -3.02 18.67
N LYS A 60 3.15 -3.40 18.17
CA LYS A 60 2.47 -4.64 18.55
C LYS A 60 2.81 -5.77 17.60
N CYS A 61 3.23 -6.90 18.16
CA CYS A 61 3.46 -8.13 17.45
C CYS A 61 2.20 -8.54 16.66
N PRO A 62 2.30 -8.75 15.34
CA PRO A 62 1.15 -9.06 14.50
C PRO A 62 0.66 -10.50 14.72
N VAL A 63 1.37 -11.29 15.55
CA VAL A 63 1.11 -12.70 15.85
C VAL A 63 0.40 -12.85 17.20
N CYS A 64 0.93 -12.25 18.26
CA CYS A 64 0.43 -12.45 19.62
C CYS A 64 -0.05 -11.16 20.33
N GLY A 65 -0.01 -10.01 19.65
CA GLY A 65 -0.45 -8.71 20.15
C GLY A 65 0.41 -8.09 21.26
N LYS A 66 1.54 -8.71 21.62
CA LYS A 66 2.51 -8.17 22.60
C LYS A 66 3.50 -7.24 21.94
N THR A 67 4.15 -6.40 22.73
CA THR A 67 5.14 -5.46 22.23
C THR A 67 6.30 -6.17 21.51
N ILE A 68 6.72 -5.59 20.38
CA ILE A 68 7.99 -5.89 19.71
C ILE A 68 9.00 -4.82 20.09
N THR A 69 10.26 -5.22 20.27
CA THR A 69 11.34 -4.31 20.65
C THR A 69 12.49 -4.48 19.68
N LEU A 70 13.10 -3.37 19.25
CA LEU A 70 14.33 -3.41 18.47
C LEU A 70 15.48 -3.91 19.35
N LYS A 71 16.10 -5.01 18.94
CA LYS A 71 17.35 -5.54 19.49
C LYS A 71 18.35 -5.69 18.36
N GLU A 72 19.47 -5.00 18.46
CA GLU A 72 20.51 -4.98 17.44
C GLU A 72 19.94 -4.59 16.06
N THR A 73 19.76 -5.56 15.16
CA THR A 73 19.26 -5.38 13.80
C THR A 73 17.87 -5.97 13.57
N GLN A 74 17.17 -6.39 14.64
CA GLN A 74 15.88 -7.08 14.52
C GLN A 74 14.85 -6.59 15.53
N TYR A 75 13.62 -6.40 15.06
CA TYR A 75 12.47 -6.28 15.94
C TYR A 75 12.05 -7.66 16.44
N LEU A 76 12.06 -7.87 17.76
CA LEU A 76 11.76 -9.13 18.41
C LEU A 76 10.50 -9.04 19.28
N CYS A 77 9.63 -10.03 19.19
CA CYS A 77 8.61 -10.32 20.19
C CYS A 77 9.09 -11.41 21.14
N GLU A 78 9.38 -11.07 22.38
CA GLU A 78 9.89 -12.02 23.38
C GLU A 78 8.86 -13.10 23.76
N LYS A 79 7.56 -12.87 23.52
CA LYS A 79 6.50 -13.84 23.87
C LYS A 79 6.42 -15.01 22.88
N CYS A 80 6.50 -14.73 21.58
CA CYS A 80 6.28 -15.76 20.55
C CYS A 80 7.51 -16.01 19.66
N GLY A 81 8.63 -15.33 19.91
CA GLY A 81 9.85 -15.47 19.12
C GLY A 81 9.75 -14.88 17.71
N TYR A 82 8.73 -14.07 17.43
CA TYR A 82 8.61 -13.37 16.16
C TYR A 82 9.76 -12.38 16.01
N THR A 83 10.51 -12.48 14.92
CA THR A 83 11.52 -11.50 14.54
C THR A 83 11.14 -10.81 13.23
N MET A 84 11.67 -9.62 13.00
CA MET A 84 11.64 -8.96 11.70
C MET A 84 12.94 -8.17 11.57
N ASP A 85 13.59 -8.27 10.42
CA ASP A 85 14.74 -7.44 10.08
C ASP A 85 14.40 -5.94 10.16
N ALA A 86 15.23 -5.15 10.82
CA ALA A 86 14.97 -3.74 11.04
C ALA A 86 14.86 -2.95 9.73
N ASP A 87 15.69 -3.25 8.73
CA ASP A 87 15.64 -2.56 7.44
C ASP A 87 14.36 -2.89 6.66
N LEU A 88 13.89 -4.15 6.73
CA LEU A 88 12.59 -4.51 6.17
C LEU A 88 11.44 -3.86 6.94
N TYR A 89 11.51 -3.83 8.27
CA TYR A 89 10.50 -3.19 9.11
C TYR A 89 10.36 -1.70 8.80
N GLU A 90 11.46 -0.95 8.82
CA GLU A 90 11.43 0.50 8.61
C GLU A 90 11.00 0.87 7.18
N ARG A 91 11.45 0.11 6.18
CA ARG A 91 10.98 0.33 4.79
C ARG A 91 9.49 0.05 4.64
N ALA A 92 9.00 -1.04 5.25
CA ALA A 92 7.58 -1.37 5.21
C ALA A 92 6.74 -0.36 6.00
N ARG A 93 7.23 0.14 7.12
CA ARG A 93 6.61 1.21 7.91
C ARG A 93 6.50 2.50 7.11
N LYS A 94 7.61 2.97 6.54
CA LYS A 94 7.64 4.18 5.71
C LYS A 94 6.64 4.07 4.56
N GLN A 95 6.59 2.91 3.91
CA GLN A 95 5.64 2.66 2.84
C GLN A 95 4.18 2.67 3.33
N TYR A 96 3.89 2.09 4.49
CA TYR A 96 2.56 2.14 5.09
C TYR A 96 2.11 3.57 5.36
N GLU A 97 2.99 4.40 5.94
CA GLU A 97 2.73 5.82 6.20
C GLU A 97 2.51 6.61 4.89
N GLU A 98 3.35 6.40 3.89
CA GLU A 98 3.19 7.01 2.56
C GLU A 98 1.87 6.61 1.90
N LYS A 99 1.47 5.34 2.00
CA LYS A 99 0.19 4.85 1.47
C LYS A 99 -1.00 5.51 2.16
N LYS A 100 -0.96 5.73 3.48
CA LYS A 100 -2.01 6.43 4.22
C LYS A 100 -2.17 7.87 3.73
N VAL A 101 -1.06 8.59 3.58
CA VAL A 101 -1.04 9.95 3.03
C VAL A 101 -1.58 9.99 1.59
N LYS A 102 -1.22 9.02 0.75
CA LYS A 102 -1.73 8.92 -0.62
C LYS A 102 -3.22 8.66 -0.68
N GLN A 103 -3.75 7.80 0.18
CA GLN A 103 -5.19 7.55 0.26
C GLN A 103 -5.96 8.82 0.66
N GLU A 104 -5.43 9.59 1.62
CA GLU A 104 -6.02 10.88 2.01
C GLU A 104 -6.00 11.88 0.85
N LYS A 105 -4.87 11.99 0.13
CA LYS A 105 -4.73 12.84 -1.06
C LYS A 105 -5.64 12.41 -2.20
N ALA A 106 -5.80 11.10 -2.43
CA ALA A 106 -6.72 10.57 -3.43
C ALA A 106 -8.17 10.92 -3.09
N ALA A 107 -8.59 10.74 -1.83
CA ALA A 107 -9.92 11.12 -1.38
C ALA A 107 -10.15 12.65 -1.45
N GLU A 108 -9.13 13.46 -1.22
CA GLU A 108 -9.21 14.91 -1.46
C GLU A 108 -9.34 15.24 -2.95
N LYS A 109 -8.53 14.61 -3.80
CA LYS A 109 -8.56 14.81 -5.25
C LYS A 109 -9.92 14.42 -5.84
N GLU A 110 -10.48 13.28 -5.45
CA GLU A 110 -11.83 12.88 -5.85
C GLU A 110 -12.88 13.92 -5.42
N ARG A 111 -12.83 14.41 -4.17
CA ARG A 111 -13.73 15.48 -3.70
C ARG A 111 -13.59 16.76 -4.53
N GLN A 112 -12.39 17.12 -4.96
CA GLN A 112 -12.17 18.27 -5.84
C GLN A 112 -12.77 18.03 -7.23
N LEU A 113 -12.60 16.84 -7.81
CA LEU A 113 -13.14 16.48 -9.12
C LEU A 113 -14.68 16.44 -9.11
N HIS A 114 -15.29 15.92 -8.05
CA HIS A 114 -16.74 16.00 -7.85
C HIS A 114 -17.23 17.45 -7.80
N LYS A 115 -16.51 18.36 -7.11
CA LYS A 115 -16.82 19.80 -7.10
C LYS A 115 -16.68 20.47 -8.47
N GLN A 116 -15.79 19.96 -9.32
CA GLN A 116 -15.61 20.40 -10.71
C GLN A 116 -16.70 19.86 -11.65
N GLY A 117 -17.63 19.04 -11.15
CA GLY A 117 -18.75 18.50 -11.92
C GLY A 117 -18.48 17.13 -12.56
N TYR A 118 -17.36 16.49 -12.27
CA TYR A 118 -17.13 15.11 -12.70
C TYR A 118 -18.04 14.16 -11.92
N THR A 119 -18.76 13.31 -12.63
CA THR A 119 -19.54 12.23 -12.00
C THR A 119 -18.64 11.07 -11.65
N GLN A 120 -19.03 10.25 -10.67
CA GLN A 120 -18.28 9.04 -10.32
C GLN A 120 -18.05 8.15 -11.55
N LYS A 121 -19.10 7.95 -12.37
CA LYS A 121 -19.02 7.18 -13.61
C LYS A 121 -17.93 7.70 -14.55
N LYS A 122 -17.82 9.02 -14.72
CA LYS A 122 -16.79 9.61 -15.59
C LYS A 122 -15.38 9.44 -15.00
N LEU A 123 -15.23 9.53 -13.69
CA LEU A 123 -13.97 9.24 -13.02
C LEU A 123 -13.55 7.78 -13.18
N ASP A 124 -14.50 6.85 -13.07
CA ASP A 124 -14.27 5.42 -13.28
C ASP A 124 -13.81 5.15 -14.73
N GLU A 125 -14.44 5.79 -15.72
CA GLU A 125 -14.02 5.70 -17.14
C GLU A 125 -12.59 6.23 -17.37
N LEU A 126 -12.22 7.34 -16.73
CA LEU A 126 -10.87 7.91 -16.83
C LEU A 126 -9.83 7.05 -16.10
N TYR A 127 -10.21 6.44 -14.98
CA TYR A 127 -9.38 5.49 -14.26
C TYR A 127 -9.13 4.22 -15.10
N GLU A 128 -10.17 3.64 -15.70
CA GLU A 128 -10.02 2.48 -16.59
C GLU A 128 -9.11 2.78 -17.79
N LYS A 129 -9.23 4.00 -18.35
CA LYS A 129 -8.34 4.46 -19.41
C LYS A 129 -6.89 4.49 -18.93
N ALA A 130 -6.62 5.06 -17.76
CA ALA A 130 -5.29 5.09 -17.15
C ALA A 130 -4.71 3.68 -16.91
N VAL A 131 -5.54 2.73 -16.45
CA VAL A 131 -5.13 1.33 -16.28
C VAL A 131 -4.69 0.72 -17.61
N LYS A 132 -5.53 0.83 -18.66
CA LYS A 132 -5.22 0.25 -19.99
C LYS A 132 -3.95 0.84 -20.58
N GLU A 133 -3.75 2.14 -20.45
CA GLU A 133 -2.54 2.81 -20.95
C GLU A 133 -1.30 2.37 -20.17
N THR A 134 -1.37 2.30 -18.83
CA THR A 134 -0.24 1.88 -17.99
C THR A 134 0.19 0.45 -18.30
N VAL A 135 -0.76 -0.49 -18.44
CA VAL A 135 -0.46 -1.90 -18.76
C VAL A 135 0.22 -2.00 -20.12
N LYS A 136 -0.30 -1.30 -21.13
CA LYS A 136 0.29 -1.31 -22.47
C LYS A 136 1.72 -0.77 -22.49
N GLU A 137 1.98 0.31 -21.75
CA GLU A 137 3.34 0.87 -21.62
C GLU A 137 4.32 -0.13 -20.98
N GLU A 138 3.92 -0.86 -19.93
CA GLU A 138 4.77 -1.88 -19.30
C GLU A 138 5.05 -3.09 -20.21
N GLU A 139 4.08 -3.48 -21.04
CA GLU A 139 4.24 -4.55 -22.03
C GLU A 139 5.21 -4.16 -23.17
N ASP A 140 5.16 -2.89 -23.61
CA ASP A 140 6.03 -2.36 -24.65
C ASP A 140 7.47 -2.14 -24.16
N GLU A 141 7.68 -1.78 -22.88
CA GLU A 141 9.03 -1.64 -22.27
C GLU A 141 9.72 -2.98 -22.00
N SER A 142 8.97 -4.10 -22.01
CA SER A 142 9.50 -5.45 -21.73
C SER A 142 9.91 -6.23 -23.00
N ARG A 143 9.87 -5.60 -24.18
CA ARG A 143 10.26 -6.16 -25.49
C ARG A 143 11.59 -5.61 -26.00
#